data_AF-A0AAV4LLN9-F1
#
_entry.id   AF-A0AAV4LLN9-F1
#
_cell.length_a   1.000
_cell.length_b   1.000
_cell.length_c   1.000
_cell.angle_alpha   90.00
_cell.angle_beta   90.00
_cell.angle_gamma   90.00
#
_symmetry.space_group_name_H-M   'P 1'
#
loop_
_entity.id
_entity.type
_entity.pdbx_description
1 polymer ?
#
loop_
_entity_poly.entity_id
_entity_poly.type
_entity_poly.pdbx_seq_one_letter_code
_entity_poly.pdbx_strand_id
1 'polypeptide(L)'
;MCDQCKDKAKAWLKGTRNVSFWQKQLQRLIASQAFLQVVHTAHAELRVRERSISDSDILEVILHGDVIHVWNGEMLMFGYVKTAPKTYRPLHVVIRLDALSLIVITAYDPRTQAWKWSQDYRRKVCFLNKKHS
;
A
#
# COMPACT_ATOMS: atom_id res chain seq x y z
N MET A 1 13.54 15.48 -11.46
CA MET A 1 12.66 14.40 -11.98
C MET A 1 12.95 14.26 -13.47
N CYS A 2 13.30 13.06 -13.96
CA CYS A 2 13.63 12.87 -15.38
C CYS A 2 12.38 12.91 -16.26
N ASP A 3 12.56 13.12 -17.57
CA ASP A 3 11.45 13.25 -18.53
C ASP A 3 10.54 12.02 -18.56
N GLN A 4 11.11 10.82 -18.45
CA GLN A 4 10.36 9.56 -18.40
C GLN A 4 9.45 9.42 -17.16
N CYS A 5 9.67 10.22 -16.12
CA CYS A 5 8.85 10.22 -14.92
C CYS A 5 7.73 11.27 -14.95
N LYS A 6 7.74 12.24 -15.87
CA LYS A 6 6.79 13.37 -15.87
C LYS A 6 5.34 12.91 -16.02
N ASP A 7 5.05 12.04 -16.98
CA ASP A 7 3.67 11.58 -17.21
C ASP A 7 3.18 10.63 -16.11
N LYS A 8 4.07 9.77 -15.61
CA LYS A 8 3.76 8.89 -14.48
C LYS A 8 3.54 9.67 -13.18
N ALA A 9 4.24 10.79 -12.99
CA ALA A 9 4.01 11.69 -11.87
C ALA A 9 2.64 12.38 -11.96
N LYS A 10 2.22 12.81 -13.17
CA LYS A 10 0.85 13.33 -13.37
C LYS A 10 -0.22 12.29 -13.05
N ALA A 11 -0.04 11.05 -13.51
CA ALA A 11 -0.94 9.94 -13.19
C ALA A 11 -1.00 9.67 -11.67
N TRP A 12 0.16 9.69 -11.00
CA TRP A 12 0.23 9.57 -9.54
C TRP A 12 -0.56 10.67 -8.82
N LEU A 13 -0.37 11.93 -9.23
CA LEU A 13 -1.09 13.06 -8.64
C LEU A 13 -2.61 12.95 -8.83
N LYS A 14 -3.07 12.34 -9.93
CA LYS A 14 -4.50 12.07 -10.11
C LYS A 14 -5.01 11.09 -9.05
N GLY A 15 -4.23 10.04 -8.76
CA GLY A 15 -4.58 9.02 -7.77
C GLY A 15 -4.51 9.48 -6.32
N THR A 16 -3.87 10.62 -6.02
CA THR A 16 -3.86 11.19 -4.66
C THR A 16 -5.07 12.07 -4.34
N ARG A 17 -5.83 12.53 -5.36
CA ARG A 17 -6.92 13.51 -5.17
C ARG A 17 -8.07 13.03 -4.29
N ASN A 18 -8.40 11.73 -4.41
CA ASN A 18 -9.57 11.16 -3.74
C ASN A 18 -9.19 10.30 -2.52
N VAL A 19 -7.95 10.38 -2.06
CA VAL A 19 -7.43 9.55 -0.96
C VAL A 19 -8.26 9.72 0.31
N SER A 20 -8.64 10.94 0.68
CA SER A 20 -9.45 11.20 1.88
C SER A 20 -10.86 10.60 1.80
N PHE A 21 -11.46 10.59 0.61
CA PHE A 21 -12.74 9.93 0.37
C PHE A 21 -12.60 8.42 0.58
N TRP A 22 -11.60 7.80 -0.05
CA TRP A 22 -11.36 6.36 0.04
C TRP A 22 -10.94 5.91 1.44
N GLN A 23 -10.15 6.70 2.17
CA GLN A 23 -9.84 6.48 3.58
C GLN A 23 -11.12 6.38 4.41
N LYS A 24 -12.04 7.34 4.24
CA LYS A 24 -13.33 7.33 4.96
C LYS A 24 -14.20 6.14 4.59
N GLN A 25 -14.24 5.75 3.31
CA GLN A 25 -14.99 4.57 2.87
C GLN A 25 -14.42 3.29 3.51
N LEU A 26 -13.10 3.11 3.48
CA LEU A 26 -12.43 1.97 4.09
C LEU A 26 -12.70 1.90 5.61
N GLN A 27 -12.57 3.02 6.32
CA GLN A 27 -12.85 3.09 7.76
C GLN A 27 -14.30 2.72 8.10
N ARG A 28 -15.26 3.14 7.27
CA ARG A 28 -16.67 2.75 7.45
C ARG A 28 -16.87 1.24 7.29
N LEU A 29 -16.25 0.64 6.27
CA LEU A 29 -16.32 -0.80 6.02
C LEU A 29 -15.68 -1.63 7.15
N ILE A 30 -14.55 -1.16 7.69
CA ILE A 30 -13.90 -1.75 8.87
C ILE A 30 -14.81 -1.64 10.09
N ALA A 31 -15.36 -0.46 10.36
CA ALA A 31 -16.22 -0.23 11.51
C ALA A 31 -17.53 -1.05 11.45
N SER A 32 -18.07 -1.27 10.25
CA SER A 32 -19.28 -2.07 10.06
C SER A 32 -19.02 -3.57 10.02
N GLN A 33 -17.77 -4.03 10.08
CA GLN A 33 -17.37 -5.43 9.86
C GLN A 33 -17.98 -6.02 8.57
N ALA A 34 -18.15 -5.18 7.55
CA ALA A 34 -18.92 -5.54 6.36
C ALA A 34 -18.15 -6.43 5.35
N PHE A 35 -16.85 -6.65 5.58
CA PHE A 35 -16.07 -7.61 4.80
C PHE A 35 -16.01 -8.95 5.54
N LEU A 36 -16.37 -10.02 4.82
CA LEU A 36 -16.44 -11.37 5.36
C LEU A 36 -15.07 -12.05 5.40
N GLN A 37 -14.10 -11.58 4.59
CA GLN A 37 -12.79 -12.23 4.46
C GLN A 37 -11.72 -11.28 3.90
N VAL A 38 -10.49 -11.45 4.38
CA VAL A 38 -9.29 -10.92 3.73
C VAL A 38 -8.73 -12.01 2.81
N VAL A 39 -8.75 -11.77 1.50
CA VAL A 39 -8.36 -12.76 0.49
C VAL A 39 -7.02 -12.35 -0.13
N HIS A 40 -6.05 -13.26 -0.11
CA HIS A 40 -4.76 -13.06 -0.77
C HIS A 40 -4.84 -13.57 -2.21
N THR A 41 -4.36 -12.79 -3.17
CA THR A 41 -4.13 -13.34 -4.51
C THR A 41 -2.95 -14.33 -4.46
N ALA A 42 -2.89 -15.33 -5.36
CA ALA A 42 -1.76 -16.28 -5.42
C ALA A 42 -0.38 -15.57 -5.55
N HIS A 43 -0.37 -14.39 -6.19
CA HIS A 43 0.82 -13.53 -6.31
C HIS A 43 1.14 -12.75 -5.01
N ALA A 44 0.15 -12.50 -4.15
CA ALA A 44 0.35 -11.99 -2.80
C ALA A 44 0.94 -13.08 -1.90
N GLU A 45 0.41 -14.31 -1.92
CA GLU A 45 0.91 -15.42 -1.08
C GLU A 45 2.39 -15.72 -1.32
N LEU A 46 2.81 -15.76 -2.58
CA LEU A 46 4.22 -15.96 -2.96
C LEU A 46 5.11 -14.84 -2.39
N ARG A 47 4.68 -13.59 -2.55
CA ARG A 47 5.45 -12.41 -2.14
C ARG A 47 5.46 -12.15 -0.64
N VAL A 48 4.41 -12.54 0.07
CA VAL A 48 4.28 -12.44 1.53
C VAL A 48 5.25 -13.41 2.19
N ARG A 49 5.33 -14.66 1.69
CA ARG A 49 6.36 -15.63 2.12
C ARG A 49 7.77 -15.18 1.79
N GLU A 50 8.03 -14.73 0.57
CA GLU A 50 9.37 -14.29 0.15
C GLU A 50 9.89 -13.06 0.92
N ARG A 51 9.01 -12.28 1.55
CA ARG A 51 9.37 -11.00 2.19
C ARG A 51 9.27 -11.00 3.71
N SER A 52 8.99 -12.15 4.33
CA SER A 52 8.78 -12.25 5.78
C SER A 52 7.77 -11.20 6.27
N ILE A 53 6.67 -11.04 5.54
CA ILE A 53 5.54 -10.19 5.93
C ILE A 53 4.48 -11.17 6.44
N SER A 54 3.93 -10.91 7.62
CA SER A 54 2.86 -11.75 8.18
C SER A 54 1.47 -11.20 7.81
N ASP A 55 0.44 -12.04 7.89
CA ASP A 55 -0.94 -11.58 7.72
C ASP A 55 -1.33 -10.58 8.82
N SER A 56 -0.78 -10.75 10.04
CA SER A 56 -0.93 -9.76 11.11
C SER A 56 -0.31 -8.41 10.76
N ASP A 57 0.85 -8.37 10.10
CA ASP A 57 1.44 -7.11 9.62
C ASP A 57 0.52 -6.41 8.61
N ILE A 58 -0.09 -7.20 7.71
CA ILE A 58 -1.01 -6.67 6.69
C ILE A 58 -2.27 -6.13 7.34
N LEU A 59 -2.86 -6.87 8.28
CA LEU A 59 -4.03 -6.46 9.04
C LEU A 59 -3.76 -5.19 9.85
N GLU A 60 -2.60 -5.08 10.49
CA GLU A 60 -2.18 -3.87 11.21
C GLU A 60 -2.23 -2.63 10.31
N VAL A 61 -1.71 -2.74 9.08
CA VAL A 61 -1.76 -1.64 8.10
C VAL A 61 -3.18 -1.38 7.59
N ILE A 62 -4.00 -2.40 7.40
CA ILE A 62 -5.41 -2.21 6.98
C ILE A 62 -6.20 -1.47 8.06
N LEU A 63 -5.98 -1.82 9.32
CA LEU A 63 -6.73 -1.26 10.46
C LEU A 63 -6.24 0.13 10.87
N HIS A 64 -4.93 0.38 10.77
CA HIS A 64 -4.31 1.57 11.36
C HIS A 64 -3.51 2.43 10.36
N GLY A 65 -3.34 1.96 9.12
CA GLY A 65 -2.61 2.66 8.08
C GLY A 65 -3.44 3.73 7.36
N ASP A 66 -2.72 4.50 6.54
CA ASP A 66 -3.26 5.55 5.69
C ASP A 66 -3.31 5.06 4.23
N VAL A 67 -4.43 5.27 3.56
CA VAL A 67 -4.48 5.27 2.10
C VAL A 67 -3.59 6.44 1.63
N ILE A 68 -2.68 6.17 0.70
CA ILE A 68 -1.76 7.19 0.16
C ILE A 68 -1.90 7.38 -1.35
N HIS A 69 -2.52 6.44 -2.06
CA HIS A 69 -2.75 6.53 -3.50
C HIS A 69 -3.85 5.56 -3.96
N VAL A 70 -4.65 5.96 -4.96
CA VAL A 70 -5.75 5.15 -5.51
C VAL A 70 -5.71 5.13 -7.04
N TRP A 71 -5.86 3.96 -7.66
CA TRP A 71 -5.91 3.80 -9.12
C TRP A 71 -6.74 2.58 -9.49
N ASN A 72 -7.58 2.69 -10.53
CA ASN A 72 -8.31 1.55 -11.10
C ASN A 72 -9.03 0.65 -10.06
N GLY A 73 -9.60 1.24 -9.00
CA GLY A 73 -10.26 0.52 -7.90
C GLY A 73 -9.31 -0.10 -6.85
N GLU A 74 -8.00 0.03 -7.02
CA GLU A 74 -6.97 -0.39 -6.07
C GLU A 74 -6.52 0.79 -5.20
N MET A 75 -6.14 0.48 -3.97
CA MET A 75 -5.62 1.42 -2.99
C MET A 75 -4.26 0.96 -2.49
N LEU A 76 -3.29 1.87 -2.49
CA LEU A 76 -2.02 1.71 -1.79
C LEU A 76 -2.17 2.32 -0.40
N MET A 77 -1.96 1.50 0.60
CA MET A 77 -1.90 1.86 2.00
C MET A 77 -0.46 1.88 2.50
N PHE A 78 -0.21 2.73 3.48
CA PHE A 78 1.06 2.84 4.20
C PHE A 78 0.82 2.80 5.71
N GLY A 79 1.62 2.01 6.41
CA GLY A 79 1.64 1.98 7.87
C GLY A 79 2.98 1.53 8.40
N TYR A 80 3.10 1.51 9.73
CA TYR A 80 4.26 0.97 10.41
C TYR A 80 3.85 -0.26 11.20
N VAL A 81 4.59 -1.36 11.02
CA VAL A 81 4.35 -2.61 11.73
C VAL A 81 5.45 -2.86 12.75
N LYS A 82 5.07 -3.35 13.93
CA LYS A 82 6.00 -3.60 15.03
C LYS A 82 6.77 -4.90 14.77
N THR A 83 8.09 -4.84 14.89
CA THR A 83 8.97 -6.01 14.67
C THR A 83 9.68 -6.45 15.95
N ALA A 84 9.87 -5.54 16.89
CA ALA A 84 10.41 -5.81 18.23
C ALA A 84 9.92 -4.71 19.20
N PRO A 85 10.17 -4.83 20.53
CA PRO A 85 9.88 -3.75 21.47
C PRO A 85 10.50 -2.43 21.02
N LYS A 86 9.67 -1.39 20.86
CA LYS A 86 10.08 -0.05 20.37
C LYS A 86 10.70 -0.03 18.97
N THR A 87 10.54 -1.08 18.17
CA THR A 87 11.07 -1.16 16.80
C THR A 87 9.96 -1.41 15.80
N TYR A 88 9.91 -0.58 14.76
CA TYR A 88 8.89 -0.60 13.73
C TYR A 88 9.53 -0.55 12.34
N ARG A 89 8.87 -1.16 11.35
CA ARG A 89 9.24 -1.04 9.94
C ARG A 89 8.08 -0.46 9.12
N PRO A 90 8.36 0.36 8.09
CA PRO A 90 7.34 0.79 7.16
C PRO A 90 6.83 -0.39 6.32
N LEU A 91 5.55 -0.37 5.98
CA LEU A 91 4.93 -1.37 5.12
C LEU A 91 3.96 -0.71 4.15
N HIS A 92 4.09 -1.05 2.88
CA HIS A 92 3.11 -0.77 1.84
C HIS A 92 2.24 -1.98 1.59
N VAL A 93 0.93 -1.78 1.58
CA VAL A 93 -0.06 -2.82 1.26
C VAL A 93 -0.95 -2.31 0.14
N VAL A 94 -1.07 -3.07 -0.94
CA VAL A 94 -2.01 -2.79 -2.02
C VAL A 94 -3.23 -3.66 -1.82
N ILE A 95 -4.39 -3.01 -1.73
CA ILE A 95 -5.68 -3.67 -1.55
C ILE A 95 -6.65 -3.28 -2.66
N ARG A 96 -7.68 -4.09 -2.84
CA ARG A 96 -8.87 -3.78 -3.64
C ARG A 96 -10.10 -4.14 -2.82
N LEU A 97 -11.12 -3.29 -2.90
CA LEU A 97 -12.43 -3.60 -2.35
C LEU A 97 -13.26 -4.30 -3.42
N ASP A 98 -13.88 -5.40 -3.03
CA ASP A 98 -14.93 -6.09 -3.78
C ASP A 98 -16.22 -6.09 -2.94
N ALA A 99 -17.37 -6.43 -3.53
CA ALA A 99 -18.69 -6.28 -2.93
C ALA A 99 -18.81 -6.85 -1.50
N LEU A 100 -18.10 -7.93 -1.18
CA LEU A 100 -18.12 -8.59 0.12
C LEU A 100 -16.72 -8.90 0.68
N SER A 101 -15.65 -8.45 0.03
CA SER A 101 -14.29 -8.89 0.34
C SER A 101 -13.26 -7.78 0.23
N LEU A 102 -12.25 -7.83 1.10
CA LEU A 102 -11.04 -7.03 0.98
C LEU A 102 -9.95 -7.93 0.41
N ILE A 103 -9.49 -7.60 -0.79
CA ILE A 103 -8.51 -8.39 -1.53
C ILE A 103 -7.13 -7.76 -1.35
N VAL A 104 -6.18 -8.51 -0.79
CA VAL A 104 -4.77 -8.11 -0.69
C VAL A 104 -4.04 -8.53 -1.96
N ILE A 105 -3.58 -7.53 -2.72
CA ILE A 105 -2.91 -7.74 -4.01
C ILE A 105 -1.41 -7.95 -3.80
N THR A 106 -0.77 -7.13 -2.96
CA THR A 106 0.65 -7.29 -2.61
C THR A 106 1.00 -6.49 -1.37
N ALA A 107 2.02 -6.92 -0.62
CA ALA A 107 2.64 -6.15 0.43
C ALA A 107 4.16 -6.11 0.25
N TYR A 108 4.81 -5.00 0.61
CA TYR A 108 6.26 -4.84 0.53
C TYR A 108 6.78 -3.73 1.46
N ASP A 109 8.02 -3.89 1.90
CA ASP A 109 8.75 -2.84 2.59
C ASP A 109 9.28 -1.80 1.56
N PRO A 110 8.84 -0.52 1.63
CA PRO A 110 9.26 0.50 0.67
C PRO A 110 10.76 0.80 0.70
N ARG A 111 11.48 0.45 1.78
CA ARG A 111 12.93 0.64 1.91
C ARG A 111 13.71 -0.17 0.88
N THR A 112 13.17 -1.32 0.46
CA THR A 112 13.77 -2.15 -0.62
C THR A 112 13.85 -1.40 -1.96
N GLN A 113 13.03 -0.36 -2.13
CA GLN A 113 13.03 0.51 -3.30
C GLN A 113 13.05 1.99 -2.90
N ALA A 114 13.83 2.35 -1.87
CA ALA A 114 13.81 3.69 -1.26
C ALA A 114 13.98 4.84 -2.27
N TRP A 115 14.76 4.66 -3.33
CA TRP A 115 14.96 5.68 -4.39
C TRP A 115 13.68 6.03 -5.17
N LYS A 116 12.64 5.19 -5.07
CA LYS A 116 11.33 5.43 -5.70
C LYS A 116 10.42 6.27 -4.82
N TRP A 117 10.74 6.45 -3.54
CA TRP A 117 9.85 7.05 -2.56
C TRP A 117 10.46 8.30 -1.92
N SER A 118 9.60 9.19 -1.43
CA SER A 118 10.01 10.26 -0.51
C SER A 118 10.57 9.67 0.78
N GLN A 119 11.24 10.50 1.58
CA GLN A 119 11.86 10.07 2.84
C GLN A 119 10.86 9.50 3.86
N ASP A 120 9.60 9.94 3.81
CA ASP A 120 8.49 9.44 4.62
C ASP A 120 7.79 8.22 4.00
N TYR A 121 8.26 7.75 2.85
CA TYR A 121 7.72 6.64 2.04
C TYR A 121 6.31 6.84 1.46
N ARG A 122 5.65 7.97 1.72
CA ARG A 122 4.23 8.19 1.35
C ARG A 122 4.03 8.63 -0.10
N ARG A 123 5.04 9.19 -0.74
CA ARG A 123 4.94 9.74 -2.11
C ARG A 123 5.96 9.09 -3.04
N LYS A 124 5.51 8.68 -4.22
CA LYS A 124 6.39 8.15 -5.26
C LYS A 124 7.12 9.30 -5.97
N VAL A 125 8.44 9.30 -5.95
CA VAL A 125 9.31 10.34 -6.55
C VAL A 125 10.06 9.86 -7.80
N CYS A 126 10.15 8.54 -8.00
CA CYS A 126 10.72 7.94 -9.21
C CYS A 126 9.88 6.73 -9.67
N PHE A 127 9.71 6.62 -10.99
CA PHE A 127 8.85 5.63 -11.63
C PHE A 127 9.60 4.64 -12.53
N LEU A 128 10.93 4.65 -12.45
CA LEU A 128 11.79 3.75 -13.20
C LEU A 128 11.95 2.42 -12.47
N ASN A 129 12.20 1.34 -13.22
CA ASN A 129 12.30 0.00 -12.67
C ASN A 129 13.70 -0.33 -12.11
N LYS A 130 14.74 0.40 -12.54
CA LYS A 130 16.12 0.28 -12.06
C LYS A 130 16.58 1.60 -11.45
N LYS A 131 17.45 1.53 -10.44
CA LYS A 131 18.14 2.71 -9.91
C LYS A 131 19.09 3.24 -10.99
N HIS A 132 19.13 4.56 -11.21
CA HIS A 132 20.23 5.13 -11.98
C HIS A 132 21.51 4.92 -11.16
N SER A 133 22.39 4.06 -11.67
CA SER A 133 23.79 3.97 -11.25
C SER A 133 24.50 5.28 -11.54
#